data_AF-A0A448XEW8-F1
#
_entry.id   AF-A0A448XEW8-F1
#
_cell.length_a   1.000
_cell.length_b   1.000
_cell.length_c   1.000
_cell.angle_alpha   90.00
_cell.angle_beta   90.00
_cell.angle_gamma   90.00
#
_symmetry.space_group_name_H-M   'P 1'
#
loop_
_entity.id
_entity.type
_entity.pdbx_description
1 polymer ?
#
loop_
_entity_poly.entity_id
_entity_poly.type
_entity_poly.pdbx_seq_one_letter_code
_entity_poly.pdbx_strand_id
1 'polypeptide(L)'
;MLLQLNKPAPAFTADAVVGNDFKVISLSDYKGKYVVLFFYPLDFTFVCPTEIIAFNDRLEDFKKRGCELLACSTDSKFSHLAWVNTPRKTGGLGPMNIPLLSDKTGRISKAYHVYDEDEGHTLRGLFIIDPKGALRQITVNDRPVGRSVDETIRLIDALQFTDQHGEVCPANWRPGDKTIKPTTDKSKEYFASTDKYSSSPPSACRACPRLAALLCLMFGRLRCLASRKGARCMHRSDRLPSVVVAGAFLYHRLREPLPSPGECR
;
A
#
# COMPACT_ATOMS: atom_id res chain seq x y z
N MET A 1 1.25 -21.46 12.04
CA MET A 1 0.70 -21.24 10.68
C MET A 1 1.11 -19.84 10.25
N LEU A 2 1.68 -19.69 9.06
CA LEU A 2 2.09 -18.38 8.54
C LEU A 2 0.84 -17.61 8.10
N LEU A 3 0.81 -16.30 8.37
CA LEU A 3 -0.27 -15.43 7.93
C LEU A 3 -0.17 -15.23 6.41
N GLN A 4 -1.25 -15.50 5.68
CA GLN A 4 -1.26 -15.45 4.21
C GLN A 4 -2.50 -14.75 3.67
N LEU A 5 -2.31 -13.90 2.67
CA LEU A 5 -3.41 -13.28 1.94
C LEU A 5 -4.22 -14.35 1.18
N ASN A 6 -5.52 -14.11 1.02
CA ASN A 6 -6.51 -15.00 0.41
C ASN A 6 -6.66 -16.37 1.09
N LYS A 7 -6.14 -16.53 2.32
CA LYS A 7 -6.40 -17.68 3.18
C LYS A 7 -7.30 -17.28 4.35
N PRO A 8 -7.96 -18.24 5.02
CA PRO A 8 -8.76 -17.94 6.21
C PRO A 8 -7.94 -17.16 7.24
N ALA A 9 -8.49 -16.06 7.73
CA ALA A 9 -7.90 -15.31 8.82
C ALA A 9 -7.85 -16.17 10.10
N PRO A 10 -6.83 -16.03 10.95
CA PRO A 10 -6.76 -16.77 12.21
C PRO A 10 -8.01 -16.54 13.06
N ALA A 11 -8.67 -17.63 13.43
CA ALA A 11 -9.84 -17.57 14.29
C ALA A 11 -9.47 -17.07 15.69
N PHE A 12 -10.35 -16.28 16.28
CA PHE A 12 -10.22 -15.84 17.66
C PHE A 12 -11.59 -15.80 18.34
N THR A 13 -11.55 -15.92 19.66
CA THR A 13 -12.63 -15.63 20.58
C THR A 13 -12.01 -14.89 21.76
N ALA A 14 -12.51 -13.71 22.10
CA ALA A 14 -12.00 -12.90 23.19
C ALA A 14 -13.13 -12.16 23.90
N ASP A 15 -12.87 -11.82 25.16
CA ASP A 15 -13.65 -10.82 25.87
C ASP A 15 -13.43 -9.45 25.23
N ALA A 16 -14.49 -8.66 25.12
CA ALA A 16 -14.46 -7.32 24.57
C ALA A 16 -15.34 -6.38 25.40
N VAL A 17 -14.99 -5.10 25.39
CA VAL A 17 -15.87 -4.03 25.87
C VAL A 17 -16.71 -3.53 24.70
N VAL A 18 -18.03 -3.54 24.86
CA VAL A 18 -18.99 -3.02 23.88
C VAL A 18 -19.92 -2.03 24.57
N GLY A 19 -19.74 -0.74 24.28
CA GLY A 19 -20.34 0.32 25.08
C GLY A 19 -19.76 0.31 26.50
N ASN A 20 -20.61 0.08 27.51
CA ASN A 20 -20.20 0.01 28.92
C ASN A 20 -20.31 -1.41 29.50
N ASP A 21 -20.40 -2.43 28.66
CA ASP A 21 -20.61 -3.82 29.08
C ASP A 21 -19.56 -4.77 28.48
N PHE A 22 -19.42 -5.95 29.09
CA PHE A 22 -18.52 -7.00 28.65
C PHE A 22 -19.25 -8.03 27.79
N LYS A 23 -18.68 -8.36 26.63
CA LYS A 23 -19.20 -9.39 25.74
C LYS A 23 -18.08 -10.29 25.24
N VAL A 24 -18.40 -11.55 25.00
CA VAL A 24 -17.49 -12.46 24.29
C VAL A 24 -17.76 -12.30 22.79
N ILE A 25 -16.72 -12.04 22.01
CA ILE A 25 -16.78 -11.85 20.57
C ILE A 25 -15.87 -12.87 19.90
N SER A 26 -16.37 -13.50 18.84
CA SER A 26 -15.60 -14.39 17.97
C SER A 26 -15.56 -13.87 16.54
N LEU A 27 -14.49 -14.18 15.81
CA LEU A 27 -14.40 -13.81 14.38
C LEU A 27 -15.57 -14.40 13.56
N SER A 28 -16.06 -15.58 13.95
CA SER A 28 -17.20 -16.25 13.31
C SER A 28 -18.50 -15.44 13.35
N ASP A 29 -18.65 -14.55 14.34
CA ASP A 29 -19.87 -13.75 14.54
C ASP A 29 -20.05 -12.71 13.41
N TYR A 30 -18.97 -12.42 12.69
CA TYR A 30 -18.92 -11.46 11.58
C TYR A 30 -18.98 -12.11 10.20
N LYS A 31 -19.29 -13.41 10.12
CA LYS A 31 -19.42 -14.09 8.83
C LYS A 31 -20.46 -13.39 7.94
N GLY A 32 -20.12 -13.17 6.68
CA GLY A 32 -20.97 -12.43 5.74
C GLY A 32 -20.75 -10.91 5.74
N LYS A 33 -19.88 -10.38 6.60
CA LYS A 33 -19.50 -8.96 6.62
C LYS A 33 -18.00 -8.79 6.42
N TYR A 34 -17.57 -7.62 5.94
CA TYR A 34 -16.16 -7.26 6.04
C TYR A 34 -15.82 -6.94 7.50
N VAL A 35 -14.60 -7.25 7.90
CA VAL A 35 -14.08 -6.92 9.23
C VAL A 35 -12.74 -6.21 9.07
N VAL A 36 -12.62 -5.05 9.69
CA VAL A 36 -11.31 -4.44 9.96
C VAL A 36 -10.95 -4.75 11.40
N LEU A 37 -9.99 -5.66 11.56
CA LEU A 37 -9.37 -5.94 12.85
C LEU A 37 -8.08 -5.15 12.94
N PHE A 38 -7.96 -4.27 13.93
CA PHE A 38 -6.77 -3.47 14.11
C PHE A 38 -6.24 -3.57 15.54
N PHE A 39 -4.96 -3.89 15.65
CA PHE A 39 -4.23 -3.98 16.90
C PHE A 39 -3.61 -2.64 17.24
N TYR A 40 -3.54 -2.32 18.52
CA TYR A 40 -2.80 -1.16 19.03
C TYR A 40 -1.97 -1.58 20.24
N PRO A 41 -0.81 -0.93 20.48
CA PRO A 41 0.12 -1.35 21.51
C PRO A 41 -0.50 -1.47 22.91
N LEU A 42 -0.96 -0.35 23.48
CA LEU A 42 -1.37 -0.27 24.88
C LEU A 42 -2.44 0.81 25.10
N ASP A 43 -3.35 0.55 26.03
CA ASP A 43 -4.26 1.53 26.63
C ASP A 43 -3.48 2.66 27.33
N PHE A 44 -4.12 3.83 27.50
CA PHE A 44 -3.56 5.00 28.22
C PHE A 44 -2.20 5.52 27.68
N THR A 45 -1.92 5.28 26.40
CA THR A 45 -0.74 5.82 25.70
C THR A 45 -1.10 6.95 24.73
N PHE A 46 -0.18 7.36 23.85
CA PHE A 46 -0.28 8.62 23.12
C PHE A 46 -1.01 8.51 21.77
N VAL A 47 -0.55 7.64 20.87
CA VAL A 47 -1.09 7.50 19.50
C VAL A 47 -2.30 6.56 19.47
N CYS A 48 -2.36 5.57 20.35
CA CYS A 48 -3.46 4.61 20.41
C CYS A 48 -4.85 5.25 20.53
N PRO A 49 -5.11 6.24 21.42
CA PRO A 49 -6.42 6.87 21.50
C PRO A 49 -6.79 7.62 20.22
N THR A 50 -5.82 8.23 19.53
CA THR A 50 -6.12 9.00 18.32
C THR A 50 -6.62 8.09 17.19
N GLU A 51 -6.04 6.90 17.04
CA GLU A 51 -6.48 5.92 16.05
C GLU A 51 -7.87 5.37 16.37
N ILE A 52 -8.08 4.89 17.61
CA ILE A 52 -9.35 4.30 18.05
C ILE A 52 -10.48 5.31 17.91
N ILE A 53 -10.25 6.57 18.33
CA ILE A 53 -11.21 7.66 18.17
C ILE A 53 -11.49 7.96 16.70
N ALA A 54 -10.46 8.05 15.85
CA ALA A 54 -10.65 8.34 14.43
C ALA A 54 -11.47 7.27 13.71
N PHE A 55 -11.24 5.99 14.01
CA PHE A 55 -12.03 4.89 13.50
C PHE A 55 -13.46 4.90 14.04
N ASN A 56 -13.63 5.15 15.34
CA ASN A 56 -14.94 5.21 15.99
C ASN A 56 -15.81 6.35 15.44
N ASP A 57 -15.24 7.55 15.27
CA ASP A 57 -15.96 8.73 14.80
C ASP A 57 -16.37 8.59 13.32
N ARG A 58 -15.67 7.74 12.55
CA ARG A 58 -16.00 7.38 11.16
C ARG A 58 -16.74 6.05 11.03
N LEU A 59 -17.21 5.43 12.12
CA LEU A 59 -17.84 4.11 12.13
C LEU A 59 -18.99 3.96 11.12
N GLU A 60 -19.81 5.01 10.95
CA GLU A 60 -20.94 4.99 10.02
C GLU A 60 -20.50 4.85 8.55
N ASP A 61 -19.30 5.30 8.18
CA ASP A 61 -18.76 5.10 6.83
C ASP A 61 -18.41 3.64 6.56
N PHE A 62 -17.97 2.90 7.58
CA PHE A 62 -17.71 1.46 7.50
C PHE A 62 -19.01 0.66 7.47
N LYS A 63 -19.98 1.01 8.32
CA LYS A 63 -21.29 0.35 8.34
C LYS A 63 -22.04 0.45 7.01
N LYS A 64 -22.00 1.63 6.35
CA LYS A 64 -22.57 1.82 5.00
C LYS A 64 -21.99 0.86 3.95
N ARG A 65 -20.76 0.38 4.17
CA ARG A 65 -20.07 -0.59 3.32
C ARG A 65 -20.24 -2.03 3.78
N GLY A 66 -21.09 -2.29 4.79
CA GLY A 66 -21.22 -3.62 5.38
C GLY A 66 -19.93 -4.11 6.06
N CYS A 67 -19.14 -3.18 6.60
CA CYS A 67 -17.90 -3.45 7.30
C CYS A 67 -18.01 -3.15 8.79
N GLU A 68 -17.50 -4.06 9.62
CA GLU A 68 -17.44 -3.94 11.07
C GLU A 68 -16.00 -3.63 11.51
N LEU A 69 -15.85 -2.87 12.58
CA LEU A 69 -14.55 -2.46 13.13
C LEU A 69 -14.31 -3.15 14.47
N LEU A 70 -13.10 -3.67 14.67
CA LEU A 70 -12.66 -4.31 15.91
C LEU A 70 -11.28 -3.80 16.30
N ALA A 71 -11.16 -3.21 17.48
CA ALA A 71 -9.86 -2.82 18.05
C ALA A 71 -9.37 -3.90 19.01
N CYS A 72 -8.07 -4.20 19.06
CA CYS A 72 -7.52 -5.21 19.96
C CYS A 72 -6.20 -4.75 20.57
N SER A 73 -5.98 -4.99 21.86
CA SER A 73 -4.65 -4.91 22.48
C SER A 73 -4.45 -6.04 23.50
N THR A 74 -3.28 -6.09 24.13
CA THR A 74 -2.96 -7.07 25.17
C THR A 74 -3.45 -6.66 26.57
N ASP A 75 -4.16 -5.53 26.66
CA ASP A 75 -4.74 -5.04 27.90
C ASP A 75 -5.95 -5.88 28.33
N SER A 76 -6.34 -5.75 29.60
CA SER A 76 -7.53 -6.43 30.12
C SER A 76 -8.80 -5.68 29.75
N LYS A 77 -9.93 -6.40 29.64
CA LYS A 77 -11.26 -5.78 29.46
C LYS A 77 -11.60 -4.72 30.52
N PHE A 78 -11.07 -4.87 31.74
CA PHE A 78 -11.25 -3.87 32.81
C PHE A 78 -10.48 -2.58 32.54
N SER A 79 -9.27 -2.69 31.98
CA SER A 79 -8.48 -1.52 31.53
C SER A 79 -9.23 -0.79 30.40
N HIS A 80 -9.72 -1.53 29.42
CA HIS A 80 -10.52 -0.96 28.33
C HIS A 80 -11.73 -0.19 28.85
N LEU A 81 -12.50 -0.77 29.78
CA LEU A 81 -13.68 -0.10 30.34
C LEU A 81 -13.29 1.16 31.12
N ALA A 82 -12.21 1.13 31.90
CA ALA A 82 -11.70 2.33 32.57
C ALA A 82 -11.29 3.41 31.55
N TRP A 83 -10.70 3.03 30.42
CA TRP A 83 -10.24 3.96 29.40
C TRP A 83 -11.39 4.56 28.58
N VAL A 84 -12.44 3.77 28.29
CA VAL A 84 -13.72 4.25 27.72
C VAL A 84 -14.39 5.27 28.65
N ASN A 85 -14.38 5.01 29.96
CA ASN A 85 -14.94 5.93 30.96
C ASN A 85 -14.07 7.18 31.20
N THR A 86 -12.85 7.22 30.68
CA THR A 86 -11.97 8.39 30.80
C THR A 86 -12.29 9.41 29.69
N PRO A 87 -12.46 10.71 30.01
CA PRO A 87 -12.73 11.74 29.01
C PRO A 87 -11.60 11.90 27.97
N ARG A 88 -11.97 12.17 26.71
CA ARG A 88 -11.00 12.42 25.62
C ARG A 88 -10.00 13.54 25.93
N LYS A 89 -10.45 14.58 26.64
CA LYS A 89 -9.62 15.74 27.02
C LYS A 89 -8.45 15.38 27.93
N THR A 90 -8.54 14.25 28.63
CA THR A 90 -7.49 13.75 29.54
C THR A 90 -6.79 12.50 28.98
N GLY A 91 -6.86 12.27 27.67
CA GLY A 91 -6.22 11.12 27.01
C GLY A 91 -7.04 9.82 27.06
N GLY A 92 -8.30 9.89 27.46
CA GLY A 92 -9.24 8.76 27.39
C GLY A 92 -9.87 8.57 26.02
N LEU A 93 -10.70 7.54 25.87
CA LEU A 93 -11.46 7.29 24.65
C LEU A 93 -12.81 8.02 24.66
N GLY A 94 -13.45 8.15 25.83
CA GLY A 94 -14.86 8.52 25.92
C GLY A 94 -15.78 7.44 25.35
N PRO A 95 -17.07 7.75 25.11
CA PRO A 95 -18.03 6.78 24.59
C PRO A 95 -17.58 6.17 23.26
N MET A 96 -17.51 4.84 23.23
CA MET A 96 -17.08 4.04 22.08
C MET A 96 -18.20 3.14 21.57
N ASN A 97 -18.36 3.10 20.26
CA ASN A 97 -19.30 2.25 19.54
C ASN A 97 -18.62 1.04 18.89
N ILE A 98 -17.28 1.06 18.79
CA ILE A 98 -16.49 -0.07 18.32
C ILE A 98 -16.13 -1.00 19.49
N PRO A 99 -16.19 -2.33 19.31
CA PRO A 99 -15.70 -3.27 20.31
C PRO A 99 -14.19 -3.16 20.53
N LEU A 100 -13.78 -3.17 21.81
CA LEU A 100 -12.38 -3.24 22.23
C LEU A 100 -12.08 -4.64 22.79
N LEU A 101 -11.37 -5.46 22.03
CA LEU A 101 -11.02 -6.83 22.37
C LEU A 101 -9.79 -6.90 23.27
N SER A 102 -9.90 -7.70 24.33
CA SER A 102 -8.84 -7.97 25.28
C SER A 102 -8.11 -9.26 24.90
N ASP A 103 -6.88 -9.14 24.41
CA ASP A 103 -5.97 -10.25 24.16
C ASP A 103 -4.94 -10.39 25.30
N LYS A 104 -5.43 -10.56 26.53
CA LYS A 104 -4.56 -10.60 27.72
C LYS A 104 -3.49 -11.71 27.67
N THR A 105 -3.74 -12.76 26.88
CA THR A 105 -2.83 -13.90 26.69
C THR A 105 -1.80 -13.69 25.57
N GLY A 106 -1.95 -12.63 24.75
CA GLY A 106 -1.17 -12.40 23.53
C GLY A 106 -1.44 -13.42 22.42
N ARG A 107 -2.40 -14.35 22.59
CA ARG A 107 -2.65 -15.45 21.65
C ARG A 107 -3.15 -14.94 20.31
N ILE A 108 -4.04 -13.94 20.32
CA ILE A 108 -4.59 -13.37 19.10
C ILE A 108 -3.47 -12.60 18.38
N SER A 109 -2.75 -11.76 19.10
CA SER A 109 -1.64 -10.96 18.60
C SER A 109 -0.53 -11.82 17.99
N LYS A 110 -0.19 -12.96 18.62
CA LYS A 110 0.75 -13.95 18.09
C LYS A 110 0.21 -14.65 16.85
N ALA A 111 -1.09 -15.02 16.82
CA ALA A 111 -1.71 -15.64 15.66
C ALA A 111 -1.74 -14.71 14.43
N TYR A 112 -1.85 -13.40 14.66
CA TYR A 112 -1.78 -12.35 13.63
C TYR A 112 -0.36 -11.81 13.40
N HIS A 113 0.67 -12.38 14.05
CA HIS A 113 2.09 -12.02 13.86
C HIS A 113 2.39 -10.54 14.11
N VAL A 114 1.72 -9.93 15.09
CA VAL A 114 1.91 -8.52 15.48
C VAL A 114 2.32 -8.35 16.93
N TYR A 115 2.45 -9.44 17.68
CA TYR A 115 2.96 -9.43 19.05
C TYR A 115 4.47 -9.23 19.06
N ASP A 116 4.94 -8.23 19.82
CA ASP A 116 6.34 -8.03 20.12
C ASP A 116 6.68 -8.82 21.40
N GLU A 117 7.53 -9.84 21.26
CA GLU A 117 7.92 -10.71 22.38
C GLU A 117 8.87 -10.01 23.37
N ASP A 118 9.60 -8.97 22.93
CA ASP A 118 10.54 -8.23 23.77
C ASP A 118 9.81 -7.21 24.65
N GLU A 119 8.77 -6.56 24.11
CA GLU A 119 8.01 -5.53 24.83
C GLU A 119 6.69 -6.03 25.45
N GLY A 120 6.18 -7.19 25.03
CA GLY A 120 4.98 -7.80 25.60
C GLY A 120 3.64 -7.18 25.14
N HIS A 121 3.66 -6.45 24.04
CA HIS A 121 2.48 -5.83 23.43
C HIS A 121 2.58 -5.81 21.90
N THR A 122 1.58 -5.26 21.20
CA THR A 122 1.55 -5.35 19.74
C THR A 122 2.24 -4.19 19.04
N LEU A 123 2.65 -4.41 17.79
CA LEU A 123 2.82 -3.36 16.78
C LEU A 123 1.44 -2.86 16.29
N ARG A 124 1.42 -1.82 15.45
CA ARG A 124 0.17 -1.27 14.88
C ARG A 124 -0.27 -2.05 13.64
N GLY A 125 -0.71 -3.28 13.85
CA GLY A 125 -1.24 -4.15 12.78
C GLY A 125 -2.70 -3.86 12.46
N LEU A 126 -3.08 -3.80 11.19
CA LEU A 126 -4.44 -3.69 10.70
C LEU A 126 -4.67 -4.74 9.62
N PHE A 127 -5.81 -5.42 9.71
CA PHE A 127 -6.17 -6.55 8.89
C PHE A 127 -7.56 -6.34 8.32
N ILE A 128 -7.70 -6.46 7.00
CA ILE A 128 -9.02 -6.46 6.33
C ILE A 128 -9.37 -7.89 5.99
N ILE A 129 -10.48 -8.38 6.55
CA ILE A 129 -11.00 -9.72 6.39
C ILE A 129 -12.32 -9.62 5.62
N ASP A 130 -12.49 -10.46 4.59
CA ASP A 130 -13.68 -10.43 3.74
C ASP A 130 -14.86 -11.23 4.33
N PRO A 131 -16.06 -11.14 3.73
CA PRO A 131 -17.26 -11.87 4.17
C PRO A 131 -17.12 -13.39 4.22
N LYS A 132 -16.14 -13.96 3.50
CA LYS A 132 -15.85 -15.39 3.48
C LYS A 132 -14.85 -15.78 4.58
N GLY A 133 -14.38 -14.81 5.36
CA GLY A 133 -13.39 -14.98 6.41
C GLY A 133 -11.95 -15.04 5.89
N ALA A 134 -11.70 -14.67 4.63
CA ALA A 134 -10.36 -14.66 4.08
C ALA A 134 -9.65 -13.32 4.33
N LEU A 135 -8.36 -13.38 4.68
CA LEU A 135 -7.55 -12.20 4.89
C LEU A 135 -7.17 -11.56 3.55
N ARG A 136 -7.50 -10.29 3.35
CA ARG A 136 -7.31 -9.60 2.06
C ARG A 136 -6.22 -8.54 2.08
N GLN A 137 -5.94 -7.97 3.26
CA GLN A 137 -4.99 -6.88 3.39
C GLN A 137 -4.34 -6.92 4.78
N ILE A 138 -3.05 -6.58 4.83
CA ILE A 138 -2.26 -6.44 6.05
C ILE A 138 -1.51 -5.11 5.98
N THR A 139 -1.73 -4.21 6.95
CA THR A 139 -0.88 -3.04 7.19
C THR A 139 -0.25 -3.18 8.57
N VAL A 140 1.08 -3.12 8.66
CA VAL A 140 1.76 -3.07 9.95
C VAL A 140 2.61 -1.82 9.99
N ASN A 141 2.25 -0.90 10.88
CA ASN A 141 3.05 0.29 11.15
C ASN A 141 3.94 0.03 12.38
N ASP A 142 5.12 0.64 12.37
CA ASP A 142 5.90 0.81 13.58
C ASP A 142 5.15 1.72 14.58
N ARG A 143 5.50 1.62 15.86
CA ARG A 143 4.83 2.26 17.00
C ARG A 143 4.63 3.78 16.88
N PRO A 144 5.60 4.58 16.38
CA PRO A 144 5.45 6.04 16.41
C PRO A 144 4.52 6.58 15.31
N VAL A 145 4.12 5.77 14.33
CA VAL A 145 3.36 6.24 13.16
C VAL A 145 1.95 5.66 13.14
N GLY A 146 0.96 6.52 13.33
CA GLY A 146 -0.47 6.15 13.24
C GLY A 146 -0.91 5.77 11.82
N ARG A 147 -2.01 5.04 11.73
CA ARG A 147 -2.64 4.59 10.47
C ARG A 147 -3.60 5.64 9.90
N SER A 148 -3.97 5.44 8.63
CA SER A 148 -4.94 6.27 7.92
C SER A 148 -6.30 5.58 7.79
N VAL A 149 -7.34 6.22 8.31
CA VAL A 149 -8.74 5.77 8.17
C VAL A 149 -9.19 5.87 6.72
N ASP A 150 -8.82 6.94 6.02
CA ASP A 150 -9.21 7.15 4.62
C ASP A 150 -8.59 6.11 3.68
N GLU A 151 -7.35 5.70 3.94
CA GLU A 151 -6.73 4.62 3.18
C GLU A 151 -7.41 3.27 3.45
N THR A 152 -7.80 3.01 4.70
CA THR A 152 -8.54 1.80 5.05
C THR A 152 -9.87 1.74 4.31
N ILE A 153 -10.61 2.86 4.27
CA ILE A 153 -11.86 2.98 3.51
C ILE A 153 -11.63 2.76 2.01
N ARG A 154 -10.58 3.38 1.43
CA ARG A 154 -10.21 3.20 0.03
C ARG A 154 -9.93 1.74 -0.32
N LEU A 155 -9.23 1.03 0.56
CA LEU A 155 -8.90 -0.39 0.38
C LEU A 155 -10.16 -1.26 0.46
N ILE A 156 -11.09 -0.98 1.37
CA ILE A 156 -12.38 -1.69 1.43
C ILE A 156 -13.16 -1.47 0.13
N ASP A 157 -13.28 -0.22 -0.33
CA ASP A 157 -13.97 0.12 -1.57
C ASP A 157 -13.36 -0.62 -2.77
N ALA A 158 -12.02 -0.68 -2.85
CA ALA A 158 -11.32 -1.39 -3.91
C ALA A 158 -11.59 -2.89 -3.85
N LEU A 159 -11.45 -3.51 -2.67
CA LEU A 159 -11.69 -4.94 -2.49
C LEU A 159 -13.13 -5.32 -2.88
N GLN A 160 -14.12 -4.56 -2.40
CA GLN A 160 -15.52 -4.77 -2.74
C GLN A 160 -15.79 -4.59 -4.24
N PHE A 161 -15.19 -3.58 -4.87
CA PHE A 161 -15.30 -3.39 -6.30
C PHE A 161 -14.77 -4.61 -7.07
N THR A 162 -13.57 -5.10 -6.72
CA THR A 162 -12.96 -6.26 -7.39
C THR A 162 -13.77 -7.54 -7.17
N ASP A 163 -14.36 -7.73 -5.98
CA ASP A 163 -15.17 -8.90 -5.66
C ASP A 163 -16.51 -8.90 -6.42
N GLN A 164 -17.06 -7.72 -6.75
CA GLN A 164 -18.30 -7.57 -7.51
C GLN A 164 -18.11 -7.61 -9.04
N HIS A 165 -17.05 -7.00 -9.55
CA HIS A 165 -16.88 -6.77 -11.00
C HIS A 165 -15.86 -7.72 -11.66
N GLY A 166 -14.96 -8.35 -10.89
CA GLY A 166 -13.89 -9.19 -11.43
C GLY A 166 -12.82 -8.42 -12.22
N GLU A 167 -12.87 -7.08 -12.20
CA GLU A 167 -11.82 -6.20 -12.69
C GLU A 167 -10.79 -5.92 -11.60
N VAL A 168 -9.63 -5.35 -11.96
CA VAL A 168 -8.59 -4.96 -11.00
C VAL A 168 -8.46 -3.45 -10.89
N CYS A 169 -8.20 -2.99 -9.67
CA CYS A 169 -8.01 -1.58 -9.33
C CYS A 169 -6.53 -1.17 -9.52
N PRO A 170 -6.24 -0.13 -10.33
CA PRO A 170 -4.90 0.46 -10.44
C PRO A 170 -4.37 1.07 -9.14
N ALA A 171 -3.11 1.50 -9.18
CA ALA A 171 -2.51 2.26 -8.08
C ALA A 171 -3.29 3.55 -7.79
N ASN A 172 -3.48 3.85 -6.51
CA ASN A 172 -4.22 5.02 -6.00
C ASN A 172 -5.71 5.08 -6.40
N TRP A 173 -6.29 3.97 -6.90
CA TRP A 173 -7.68 3.90 -7.30
C TRP A 173 -8.63 4.34 -6.18
N ARG A 174 -9.63 5.14 -6.54
CA ARG A 174 -10.78 5.56 -5.74
C ARG A 174 -12.09 5.24 -6.47
N PRO A 175 -13.23 5.18 -5.77
CA PRO A 175 -14.53 5.00 -6.41
C PRO A 175 -14.74 6.00 -7.55
N GLY A 176 -15.05 5.49 -8.75
CA GLY A 176 -15.22 6.28 -9.97
C GLY A 176 -14.00 6.32 -10.90
N ASP A 177 -12.82 5.92 -10.42
CA ASP A 177 -11.62 5.82 -11.27
C ASP A 177 -11.70 4.63 -12.24
N LYS A 178 -10.96 4.76 -13.34
CA LYS A 178 -10.84 3.70 -14.36
C LYS A 178 -10.20 2.43 -13.77
N THR A 179 -10.66 1.28 -14.24
CA THR A 179 -10.24 -0.06 -13.83
C THR A 179 -9.66 -0.85 -15.01
N ILE A 180 -9.06 -2.00 -14.72
CA ILE A 180 -8.42 -2.86 -15.74
C ILE A 180 -9.12 -4.20 -15.78
N LYS A 181 -9.58 -4.61 -16.96
CA LYS A 181 -10.04 -5.98 -17.19
C LYS A 181 -8.80 -6.90 -17.27
N PRO A 182 -8.68 -7.94 -16.42
CA PRO A 182 -7.45 -8.72 -16.27
C PRO A 182 -7.25 -9.76 -17.40
N THR A 183 -7.22 -9.30 -18.65
CA THR A 183 -6.86 -10.10 -19.82
C THR A 183 -5.91 -9.30 -20.70
N THR A 184 -4.98 -9.97 -21.39
CA THR A 184 -3.94 -9.33 -22.21
C THR A 184 -4.51 -8.40 -23.29
N ASP A 185 -5.68 -8.70 -23.82
CA ASP A 185 -6.30 -7.90 -24.88
C ASP A 185 -7.15 -6.76 -24.32
N LYS A 186 -7.99 -7.02 -23.32
CA LYS A 186 -8.88 -5.98 -22.76
C LYS A 186 -8.13 -4.97 -21.89
N SER A 187 -6.99 -5.33 -21.30
CA SER A 187 -6.18 -4.39 -20.50
C SER A 187 -5.61 -3.24 -21.34
N LYS A 188 -5.44 -3.43 -22.65
CA LYS A 188 -4.95 -2.40 -23.59
C LYS A 188 -5.85 -1.17 -23.62
N GLU A 189 -7.16 -1.34 -23.42
CA GLU A 189 -8.13 -0.24 -23.35
C GLU A 189 -7.76 0.75 -22.23
N TYR A 190 -7.41 0.22 -21.05
CA TYR A 190 -6.98 1.03 -19.93
C TYR A 190 -5.67 1.77 -20.26
N PHE A 191 -4.62 1.04 -20.67
CA PHE A 191 -3.29 1.60 -20.91
C PHE A 191 -3.28 2.66 -22.00
N ALA A 192 -4.03 2.46 -23.09
CA ALA A 192 -4.19 3.45 -24.15
C ALA A 192 -4.84 4.74 -23.64
N SER A 193 -5.73 4.64 -22.65
CA SER A 193 -6.45 5.78 -22.09
C SER A 193 -5.68 6.53 -20.98
N THR A 194 -4.56 5.97 -20.50
CA THR A 194 -3.73 6.52 -19.43
C THR A 194 -2.34 6.95 -19.89
N ASP A 195 -1.98 6.68 -21.14
CA ASP A 195 -0.69 7.06 -21.70
C ASP A 195 -0.55 8.58 -21.78
N LYS A 196 0.25 9.15 -20.86
CA LYS A 196 0.57 10.59 -20.84
C LYS A 196 1.67 10.97 -21.84
N TYR A 197 2.27 10.01 -22.53
CA TYR A 197 3.42 10.22 -23.43
C TYR A 197 3.06 10.12 -24.92
N SER A 198 1.85 9.69 -25.29
CA SER A 198 1.45 9.55 -26.70
C SER A 198 1.02 10.85 -27.39
N SER A 199 0.81 11.95 -26.65
CA SER A 199 0.36 13.24 -27.20
C SER A 199 1.43 14.32 -27.30
N SER A 200 2.70 13.95 -27.48
CA SER A 200 3.73 14.87 -27.99
C SER A 200 4.24 14.30 -29.31
N PRO A 201 3.85 14.82 -30.48
CA PRO A 201 4.68 14.57 -31.66
C PRO A 201 6.09 15.08 -31.29
N PRO A 202 7.17 14.32 -31.57
CA PRO A 202 8.50 14.89 -31.44
C PRO A 202 8.48 16.17 -32.27
N SER A 203 8.66 17.32 -31.61
CA SER A 203 8.76 18.60 -32.30
C SER A 203 9.79 18.37 -33.39
N ALA A 204 9.35 18.47 -34.64
CA ALA A 204 10.22 18.29 -35.78
C ALA A 204 11.45 19.15 -35.50
N CYS A 205 12.60 18.51 -35.32
CA CYS A 205 13.85 19.18 -35.04
C CYS A 205 13.98 20.22 -36.14
N ARG A 206 13.72 21.51 -35.82
CA ARG A 206 13.86 22.60 -36.77
C ARG A 206 15.34 22.61 -37.05
N ALA A 207 15.72 21.98 -38.17
CA ALA A 207 17.07 21.93 -38.66
C ALA A 207 17.62 23.35 -38.57
N CYS A 208 18.55 23.55 -37.64
CA CYS A 208 19.24 24.81 -37.48
C CYS A 208 19.98 25.06 -38.81
N PRO A 209 19.62 26.07 -39.62
CA PRO A 209 20.18 26.22 -40.95
C PRO A 209 21.65 26.66 -40.93
N ARG A 210 22.24 26.84 -39.74
CA ARG A 210 23.63 27.30 -39.58
C ARG A 210 24.68 26.18 -39.59
N LEU A 211 24.31 24.90 -39.40
CA LEU A 211 25.29 23.80 -39.50
C LEU A 211 25.39 23.14 -40.88
N ALA A 212 24.38 23.31 -41.75
CA ALA A 212 24.43 22.77 -43.11
C ALA A 212 25.38 23.55 -44.04
N ALA A 213 25.71 24.80 -43.71
CA ALA A 213 26.59 25.64 -44.52
C ALA A 213 28.09 25.34 -44.31
N LEU A 214 28.49 24.78 -43.16
CA LEU A 214 29.92 24.54 -42.87
C LEU A 214 30.46 23.22 -43.44
N LEU A 215 29.58 22.22 -43.62
CA LEU A 215 29.96 20.92 -44.18
C LEU A 215 30.00 20.89 -45.72
N CYS A 216 29.33 21.84 -46.40
CA CYS A 216 29.30 21.88 -47.86
C CYS A 216 30.56 22.56 -48.47
N LEU A 217 31.34 23.30 -47.67
CA LEU A 217 32.60 23.93 -48.10
C LEU A 217 33.84 23.04 -47.88
N MET A 218 33.74 21.98 -47.09
CA MET A 218 34.87 21.12 -46.72
C MET A 218 35.00 19.85 -47.58
N PHE A 219 33.98 19.49 -48.36
CA PHE A 219 34.07 18.39 -49.32
C PHE A 219 33.42 18.80 -50.63
N GLY A 220 34.25 19.24 -51.57
CA GLY A 220 33.86 19.37 -52.96
C GLY A 220 33.30 18.05 -53.49
N ARG A 221 32.15 18.12 -54.14
CA ARG A 221 31.41 17.06 -54.85
C ARG A 221 30.68 16.04 -53.96
N LEU A 222 29.47 16.41 -53.53
CA LEU A 222 28.32 15.48 -53.62
C LEU A 222 27.06 16.26 -53.97
N ARG A 223 26.45 15.89 -55.10
CA ARG A 223 25.13 16.37 -55.53
C ARG A 223 24.11 16.00 -54.46
N CYS A 224 23.41 17.01 -53.96
CA CYS A 224 22.26 16.85 -53.09
C CYS A 224 21.08 16.31 -53.93
N LEU A 225 20.90 14.99 -53.95
CA LEU A 225 19.66 14.37 -54.45
C LEU A 225 18.67 14.33 -53.29
N ALA A 226 17.83 15.36 -53.20
CA ALA A 226 16.66 15.38 -52.35
C ALA A 226 15.66 14.31 -52.82
N SER A 227 15.65 13.14 -52.17
CA SER A 227 14.59 12.15 -52.34
C SER A 227 13.46 12.41 -51.34
N ARG A 228 12.28 12.78 -51.86
CA ARG A 228 11.01 12.81 -51.14
C ARG A 228 10.65 11.39 -50.70
N LYS A 229 11.01 10.99 -49.48
CA LYS A 229 10.27 10.02 -48.64
C LYS A 229 10.97 9.96 -47.27
N GLY A 230 10.17 10.13 -46.22
CA GLY A 230 10.60 10.45 -44.86
C GLY A 230 11.63 9.51 -44.24
N ALA A 231 12.49 10.07 -43.40
CA ALA A 231 13.43 9.34 -42.57
C ALA A 231 12.67 8.47 -41.54
N ARG A 232 12.88 7.15 -41.56
CA ARG A 232 12.50 6.24 -40.48
C ARG A 232 13.63 6.18 -39.45
N CYS A 233 13.31 6.33 -38.17
CA CYS A 233 14.20 5.90 -37.08
C CYS A 233 14.20 4.36 -37.01
N MET A 234 15.36 3.73 -37.20
CA MET A 234 15.56 2.31 -36.88
C MET A 234 15.78 2.16 -35.38
N HIS A 235 14.98 1.32 -34.73
CA HIS A 235 15.27 0.79 -33.39
C HIS A 235 16.47 -0.14 -33.43
N ARG A 236 17.35 -0.03 -32.43
CA ARG A 236 18.53 -0.89 -32.24
C ARG A 236 18.14 -2.04 -31.29
N SER A 237 17.46 -3.06 -31.82
CA SER A 237 17.60 -4.43 -31.31
C SER A 237 18.40 -5.24 -32.33
N ASP A 238 19.08 -6.27 -31.84
CA ASP A 238 19.82 -7.30 -32.59
C ASP A 238 21.28 -6.99 -32.94
N ARG A 239 22.18 -7.30 -32.00
CA ARG A 239 23.09 -8.46 -32.11
C ARG A 239 24.09 -8.53 -30.94
N LEU A 240 23.95 -9.55 -30.10
CA LEU A 240 25.05 -10.14 -29.33
C LEU A 240 26.01 -10.88 -30.28
N PRO A 241 27.29 -11.00 -29.88
CA PRO A 241 27.89 -12.33 -29.93
C PRO A 241 28.50 -12.74 -28.59
N SER A 242 28.39 -14.02 -28.34
CA SER A 242 28.84 -14.85 -27.24
C SER A 242 30.36 -14.93 -27.08
N VAL A 243 30.85 -14.77 -25.85
CA VAL A 243 32.11 -15.34 -25.36
C VAL A 243 31.91 -15.85 -23.93
N VAL A 244 32.15 -17.15 -23.73
CA VAL A 244 32.21 -17.86 -22.44
C VAL A 244 33.68 -18.28 -22.25
N VAL A 245 34.26 -18.05 -21.07
CA VAL A 245 35.30 -18.81 -20.30
C VAL A 245 35.64 -17.93 -19.07
N ALA A 246 35.13 -18.19 -17.86
CA ALA A 246 35.67 -19.03 -16.76
C ALA A 246 36.89 -18.46 -15.99
N GLY A 247 36.79 -18.38 -14.65
CA GLY A 247 37.95 -18.30 -13.73
C GLY A 247 37.79 -17.35 -12.53
N ALA A 248 37.59 -17.90 -11.33
CA ALA A 248 37.55 -17.21 -10.05
C ALA A 248 38.95 -16.76 -9.56
N PHE A 249 39.03 -15.73 -8.70
CA PHE A 249 39.73 -15.72 -7.39
C PHE A 249 39.72 -14.32 -6.73
N LEU A 250 39.51 -14.30 -5.40
CA LEU A 250 39.60 -13.16 -4.47
C LEU A 250 40.95 -12.42 -4.58
N TYR A 251 40.97 -11.09 -4.38
CA TYR A 251 41.70 -10.46 -3.27
C TYR A 251 41.37 -8.96 -3.09
N HIS A 252 41.60 -8.52 -1.86
CA HIS A 252 41.17 -7.30 -1.18
C HIS A 252 42.05 -6.06 -1.49
N ARG A 253 41.44 -4.86 -1.38
CA ARG A 253 41.97 -3.61 -0.77
C ARG A 253 42.78 -2.62 -1.64
N LEU A 254 42.24 -1.38 -1.77
CA LEU A 254 42.77 -0.06 -1.34
C LEU A 254 42.05 1.06 -2.14
N ARG A 255 41.13 1.81 -1.51
CA ARG A 255 41.24 3.23 -1.08
C ARG A 255 41.54 4.23 -2.21
N GLU A 256 40.58 5.14 -2.46
CA GLU A 256 40.65 6.63 -2.35
C GLU A 256 39.37 7.23 -3.00
N PRO A 257 38.73 8.28 -2.41
CA PRO A 257 37.48 8.86 -2.91
C PRO A 257 37.70 9.98 -3.95
N LEU A 258 36.83 10.05 -4.96
CA LEU A 258 36.79 11.12 -5.96
C LEU A 258 36.27 12.44 -5.36
N PRO A 259 36.85 13.61 -5.69
CA PRO A 259 36.44 14.89 -5.12
C PRO A 259 35.20 15.49 -5.82
N SER A 260 34.39 16.18 -5.04
CA SER A 260 33.23 16.99 -5.46
C SER A 260 33.64 18.28 -6.18
N PRO A 261 32.97 18.71 -7.27
CA PRO A 261 33.18 20.04 -7.84
C PRO A 261 32.43 21.10 -7.02
N GLY A 262 33.19 22.06 -6.48
CA GLY A 262 32.70 23.22 -5.75
C GLY A 262 32.19 24.36 -6.65
N GLU A 263 31.49 25.28 -5.98
CA GLU A 263 30.89 26.51 -6.48
C GLU A 263 31.88 27.44 -7.18
N CYS A 264 31.44 28.06 -8.29
CA CYS A 264 32.02 29.30 -8.82
C CYS A 264 31.06 30.45 -8.52
N ARG A 265 31.66 31.54 -8.01
CA ARG A 265 31.08 32.81 -7.59
C ARG A 265 30.15 33.48 -8.59
#